data_AF-K2EYE0-F1
#
_entry.id   AF-K2EYE0-F1
#
_cell.length_a   1.000
_cell.length_b   1.000
_cell.length_c   1.000
_cell.angle_alpha   90.00
_cell.angle_beta   90.00
_cell.angle_gamma   90.00
#
_symmetry.space_group_name_H-M   'P 1'
#
loop_
_entity.id
_entity.type
_entity.pdbx_description
1 polymer ?
#
loop_
_entity_poly.entity_id
_entity_poly.type
_entity_poly.pdbx_seq_one_letter_code
_entity_poly.pdbx_strand_id
1 'polypeptide(L)'
;ELFFGYEDQFFKDKTIRIATKEKALFDFLYLKSFSSKEALKSYLLEEGRINWDILTEKDKNNFLKAVEISCSKKMQLIVSLLKKNNIL
;
A
#
# COMPACT_ATOMS: atom_id res chain seq x y z
N GLU A 1 6.56 14.05 3.95
CA GLU A 1 7.44 13.48 2.91
C GLU A 1 6.98 12.05 2.60
N LEU A 2 6.92 11.63 1.32
CA LEU A 2 6.46 10.28 0.91
C LEU A 2 7.61 9.30 0.58
N PHE A 3 8.85 9.73 0.84
CA PHE A 3 10.03 8.88 0.75
C PHE A 3 10.27 8.21 2.12
N PHE A 4 9.72 7.01 2.30
CA PHE A 4 9.77 6.23 3.55
C PHE A 4 9.75 4.73 3.26
N GLY A 5 9.93 3.90 4.30
CA GLY A 5 9.68 2.46 4.23
C GLY A 5 10.65 1.72 3.33
N TYR A 6 11.95 1.98 3.51
CA TYR A 6 13.01 1.27 2.81
C TYR A 6 13.93 0.60 3.81
N GLU A 7 14.38 -0.60 3.45
CA GLU A 7 15.46 -1.31 4.12
C GLU A 7 16.71 -1.22 3.23
N ASP A 8 17.83 -0.86 3.84
CA ASP A 8 19.12 -0.84 3.14
C ASP A 8 19.66 -2.26 3.05
N GLN A 9 19.94 -2.72 1.83
CA GLN A 9 20.66 -3.95 1.54
C GLN A 9 21.97 -3.63 0.84
N PHE A 10 23.07 -4.17 1.34
CA PHE A 10 24.38 -4.00 0.72
C PHE A 10 24.62 -5.09 -0.33
N PHE A 11 24.94 -4.68 -1.55
CA PHE A 11 25.32 -5.58 -2.63
C PHE A 11 26.59 -5.06 -3.31
N LYS A 12 27.69 -5.81 -3.15
CA LYS A 12 29.05 -5.38 -3.54
C LYS A 12 29.38 -4.03 -2.90
N ASP A 13 29.68 -3.02 -3.70
CA ASP A 13 30.05 -1.66 -3.35
C ASP A 13 28.86 -0.69 -3.32
N LYS A 14 27.61 -1.20 -3.43
CA LYS A 14 26.40 -0.38 -3.53
C LYS A 14 25.43 -0.64 -2.38
N THR A 15 24.78 0.43 -1.94
CA THR A 15 23.60 0.37 -1.07
C THR A 15 22.35 0.36 -1.94
N ILE A 16 21.55 -0.69 -1.81
CA ILE A 16 20.26 -0.85 -2.47
C ILE A 16 19.17 -0.61 -1.44
N ARG A 17 18.22 0.26 -1.74
CA ARG A 17 17.04 0.50 -0.89
C ARG A 17 15.88 -0.34 -1.38
N ILE A 18 15.43 -1.27 -0.55
CA ILE A 18 14.33 -2.17 -0.86
C ILE A 18 13.09 -1.68 -0.12
N ALA A 19 12.01 -1.49 -0.85
CA ALA A 19 10.73 -1.11 -0.25
C ALA A 19 10.23 -2.20 0.69
N THR A 20 9.81 -1.82 1.90
CA THR A 20 9.07 -2.71 2.80
C THR A 20 7.71 -3.07 2.18
N LYS A 21 7.05 -4.12 2.69
CA LYS A 21 5.78 -4.61 2.13
C LYS A 21 4.71 -3.51 2.07
N GLU A 22 4.58 -2.74 3.14
CA GLU A 22 3.63 -1.64 3.22
C GLU A 22 3.96 -0.50 2.25
N LYS A 23 5.25 -0.23 2.02
CA LYS A 23 5.71 0.79 1.09
C LYS A 23 5.44 0.37 -0.35
N ALA A 24 5.80 -0.87 -0.68
CA ALA A 24 5.53 -1.46 -1.99
C ALA A 24 4.03 -1.45 -2.30
N LEU A 25 3.19 -1.84 -1.33
CA LEU A 25 1.74 -1.80 -1.45
C LEU A 25 1.21 -0.36 -1.63
N PHE A 26 1.69 0.58 -0.81
CA PHE A 26 1.31 1.98 -0.91
C PHE A 26 1.64 2.54 -2.29
N ASP A 27 2.88 2.41 -2.76
CA ASP A 27 3.31 2.94 -4.05
C ASP A 27 2.54 2.30 -5.20
N PHE A 28 2.33 0.99 -5.14
CA PHE A 28 1.57 0.27 -6.15
C PHE A 28 0.14 0.80 -6.28
N LEU A 29 -0.60 0.91 -5.17
CA LEU A 29 -1.97 1.40 -5.17
C LEU A 29 -2.06 2.91 -5.45
N TYR A 30 -1.07 3.67 -4.99
CA TYR A 30 -0.97 5.11 -5.19
C TYR A 30 -0.74 5.46 -6.66
N LEU A 31 0.06 4.68 -7.38
CA LEU A 31 0.35 4.91 -8.80
C LEU A 31 -0.69 4.26 -9.73
N LYS A 32 -1.35 3.17 -9.32
CA LYS A 32 -2.36 2.50 -10.13
C LYS A 32 -3.57 3.41 -10.38
N SER A 33 -3.93 3.58 -11.66
CA SER A 33 -5.15 4.26 -12.08
C SER A 33 -6.33 3.31 -12.06
N PHE A 34 -7.50 3.82 -11.67
CA PHE A 34 -8.77 3.11 -11.75
C PHE A 34 -9.76 3.94 -12.56
N SER A 35 -10.48 3.30 -13.47
CA SER A 35 -11.46 3.96 -14.33
C SER A 35 -12.70 4.42 -13.57
N SER A 36 -13.05 3.74 -12.47
CA SER A 36 -14.18 4.09 -11.60
C SER A 36 -13.98 3.58 -10.17
N LYS A 37 -14.91 3.92 -9.27
CA LYS A 37 -14.90 3.41 -7.89
C LYS A 37 -15.23 1.92 -7.84
N GLU A 38 -16.08 1.45 -8.74
CA GLU A 38 -16.49 0.05 -8.88
C GLU A 38 -15.30 -0.78 -9.36
N ALA A 39 -14.56 -0.29 -10.36
CA ALA A 39 -13.33 -0.93 -10.83
C ALA A 39 -12.27 -1.00 -9.73
N LEU A 40 -12.12 0.06 -8.93
CA LEU A 40 -11.24 0.06 -7.75
C LEU A 40 -11.68 -1.00 -6.73
N LYS A 41 -12.97 -1.07 -6.42
CA LYS A 41 -13.51 -2.03 -5.45
C LYS A 41 -13.32 -3.47 -5.92
N SER A 42 -13.69 -3.80 -7.15
CA SER A 42 -13.51 -5.14 -7.71
C SER A 42 -12.02 -5.52 -7.75
N TYR A 43 -11.15 -4.58 -8.12
CA TYR A 43 -9.72 -4.81 -8.08
C TYR A 43 -9.21 -5.15 -6.66
N LEU A 44 -9.62 -4.41 -5.63
CA LEU A 44 -9.14 -4.66 -4.27
C LEU A 44 -9.62 -5.99 -3.68
N LEU A 45 -10.83 -6.42 -4.03
CA LEU A 45 -11.52 -7.52 -3.34
C LEU A 45 -11.53 -8.83 -4.14
N GLU A 46 -11.39 -8.77 -5.47
CA GLU A 46 -11.64 -9.91 -6.36
C GLU A 46 -10.46 -10.14 -7.33
N GLU A 47 -10.02 -9.11 -8.06
CA GLU A 47 -9.13 -9.30 -9.21
C GLU A 47 -7.64 -9.06 -8.90
N GLY A 48 -7.35 -8.20 -7.92
CA GLY A 48 -6.02 -7.63 -7.72
C GLY A 48 -4.98 -8.58 -7.17
N ARG A 49 -5.39 -9.78 -6.71
CA ARG A 49 -4.52 -10.84 -6.17
C ARG A 49 -3.54 -10.33 -5.10
N ILE A 50 -3.99 -9.37 -4.30
CA ILE A 50 -3.23 -8.87 -3.16
C ILE A 50 -3.40 -9.86 -2.02
N ASN A 51 -2.30 -10.46 -1.57
CA ASN A 51 -2.30 -11.31 -0.39
C ASN A 51 -2.25 -10.43 0.87
N TRP A 52 -3.41 -10.07 1.41
CA TRP A 52 -3.51 -9.20 2.58
C TRP A 52 -3.00 -9.85 3.87
N ASP A 53 -3.05 -11.18 3.96
CA ASP A 53 -2.67 -11.95 5.15
C ASP A 53 -1.16 -11.93 5.43
N ILE A 54 -0.35 -11.55 4.44
CA ILE A 54 1.10 -11.44 4.60
C ILE A 54 1.55 -10.17 5.32
N LEU A 55 0.63 -9.21 5.50
CA LEU A 55 0.88 -7.94 6.19
C LEU A 55 0.71 -8.13 7.69
N THR A 56 1.77 -7.82 8.43
CA THR A 56 1.71 -7.75 9.89
C THR A 56 0.89 -6.55 10.34
N GLU A 57 0.44 -6.53 11.60
CA GLU A 57 -0.21 -5.35 12.18
C GLU A 57 0.68 -4.10 12.13
N LYS A 58 2.00 -4.27 12.20
CA LYS A 58 2.95 -3.17 12.00
C LYS A 58 2.90 -2.65 10.56
N ASP A 59 2.89 -3.53 9.57
CA ASP A 59 2.82 -3.16 8.15
C ASP A 59 1.51 -2.41 7.85
N LYS A 60 0.39 -2.92 8.37
CA LYS A 60 -0.93 -2.27 8.25
C LYS A 60 -0.92 -0.87 8.86
N ASN A 61 -0.38 -0.70 10.06
CA ASN A 61 -0.28 0.61 10.71
C ASN A 61 0.62 1.59 9.93
N ASN A 62 1.73 1.12 9.39
CA ASN A 62 2.61 1.94 8.57
C ASN A 62 1.96 2.33 7.24
N PHE A 63 1.22 1.41 6.60
CA PHE A 63 0.42 1.71 5.42
C PHE A 63 -0.64 2.80 5.71
N LEU A 64 -1.36 2.69 6.83
CA LEU A 64 -2.36 3.69 7.23
C LEU A 64 -1.73 5.07 7.44
N LYS A 65 -0.58 5.15 8.11
CA LYS A 65 0.17 6.41 8.28
C LYS A 65 0.60 7.01 6.94
N ALA A 66 1.08 6.17 6.02
CA ALA A 66 1.44 6.63 4.68
C ALA A 66 0.24 7.21 3.91
N VAL A 67 -0.93 6.56 4.01
CA VAL A 67 -2.17 7.06 3.42
C VAL A 67 -2.55 8.42 4.02
N GLU A 68 -2.46 8.58 5.34
CA GLU A 68 -2.73 9.84 6.03
C GLU A 68 -1.80 10.97 5.54
N ILE A 69 -0.48 10.72 5.53
CA ILE A 69 0.54 11.68 5.09
C ILE A 69 0.34 12.09 3.62
N SER A 70 -0.16 11.17 2.78
CA SER A 70 -0.35 11.44 1.36
C SER A 70 -1.49 12.41 1.04
N CYS A 71 -2.44 12.60 1.97
CA CYS A 71 -3.69 13.34 1.76
C CYS A 71 -4.49 12.92 0.50
N SER A 72 -4.23 11.72 -0.04
CA SER A 72 -4.85 11.26 -1.29
C SER A 72 -6.25 10.73 -1.04
N LYS A 73 -7.26 11.40 -1.62
CA LYS A 73 -8.67 10.97 -1.55
C LYS A 73 -8.87 9.54 -2.06
N LYS A 74 -8.11 9.15 -3.09
CA LYS A 74 -8.12 7.77 -3.60
C LYS A 74 -7.65 6.78 -2.53
N MET A 75 -6.52 7.07 -1.89
CA MET A 75 -5.96 6.18 -0.87
C MET A 75 -6.85 6.11 0.37
N GLN A 76 -7.46 7.22 0.76
CA GLN A 76 -8.45 7.24 1.84
C GLN A 76 -9.67 6.35 1.52
N LEU A 77 -10.19 6.43 0.29
CA LEU A 77 -11.27 5.54 -0.18
C LEU A 77 -10.85 4.08 -0.13
N ILE A 78 -9.63 3.75 -0.55
CA ILE A 78 -9.08 2.39 -0.46
C ILE A 78 -9.11 1.92 0.99
N VAL A 79 -8.57 2.69 1.93
CA VAL A 79 -8.58 2.34 3.37
C VAL A 79 -10.00 2.13 3.87
N SER A 80 -10.96 3.00 3.53
CA SER A 80 -12.35 2.84 3.93
C SER A 80 -12.97 1.53 3.40
N LEU A 81 -12.67 1.15 2.16
CA LEU A 81 -13.15 -0.11 1.58
C LEU A 81 -12.53 -1.32 2.28
N LEU A 82 -11.23 -1.29 2.54
CA LEU A 82 -10.54 -2.41 3.20
C LEU A 82 -11.04 -2.61 4.64
N LYS A 83 -11.21 -1.53 5.41
CA LYS A 83 -11.80 -1.59 6.77
C LYS A 83 -13.22 -2.13 6.77
N LYS A 84 -14.06 -1.68 5.82
CA LYS A 84 -15.43 -2.17 5.69
C LYS A 84 -15.51 -3.68 5.43
N ASN A 85 -14.48 -4.26 4.84
CA ASN A 85 -14.41 -5.69 4.54
C ASN A 85 -13.50 -6.46 5.52
N ASN A 86 -13.15 -5.88 6.67
CA ASN A 86 -12.30 -6.50 7.71
C ASN A 86 -10.91 -6.97 7.22
N ILE A 87 -10.36 -6.30 6.21
CA ILE A 87 -9.00 -6.57 5.70
C ILE A 87 -7.95 -5.76 6.48
N LEU A 88 -8.27 -4.50 6.76
CA LEU A 88 -7.47 -3.56 7.56
C LEU A 88 -8.24 -3.08 8.78
#